data_AF-A0A2E6XX67-F1
#
_entry.id   AF-A0A2E6XX67-F1
#
_cell.length_a   1.000
_cell.length_b   1.000
_cell.length_c   1.000
_cell.angle_alpha   90.00
_cell.angle_beta   90.00
_cell.angle_gamma   90.00
#
_symmetry.space_group_name_H-M   'P 1'
#
loop_
_entity.id
_entity.type
_entity.pdbx_description
1 polymer ?
#
loop_
_entity_poly.entity_id
_entity_poly.type
_entity_poly.pdbx_seq_one_letter_code
_entity_poly.pdbx_strand_id
1 'polypeptide(L)'
;MTNKFLSVLLTFFCGLLMSKENSITITVWVHGTYPVLKLLGHERSPIRSKVYAKPGLSLAKELPSDYYFKMLSKELFLQNPDEYNSNCFYTYGWHSSTVRPGKRKDEGAKLYASLCTLLEEYQKDYDHITLRLVGVSHGGNVILNCISHMPFITEKVDTEVILFLTPVQESTRNYVNNKAVKRIYSFYSDTDWMQRIDIQKFHKDAPKQCPFWSKRTFEESDRVVQIRLKVDGKFFAHSANRSVVKYLPRIMEQVNKKIDNQDKVHIDLDFKT
;
A
#
# COMPACT_ATOMS: atom_id res chain seq x y z
N MET A 1 -4.68 48.18 -40.15
CA MET A 1 -3.84 46.98 -40.35
C MET A 1 -3.44 46.30 -39.01
N THR A 2 -4.26 46.42 -37.96
CA THR A 2 -3.86 46.13 -36.56
C THR A 2 -4.65 45.03 -35.86
N ASN A 3 -5.76 44.54 -36.42
CA ASN A 3 -6.61 43.53 -35.74
C ASN A 3 -6.25 42.06 -36.05
N LYS A 4 -5.47 41.77 -37.10
CA LYS A 4 -5.08 40.38 -37.43
C LYS A 4 -3.87 39.89 -36.62
N PHE A 5 -3.01 40.79 -36.14
CA PHE A 5 -1.84 40.41 -35.34
C PHE A 5 -2.22 40.06 -33.90
N LEU A 6 -3.23 40.73 -33.35
CA LEU A 6 -3.70 40.49 -31.98
C LEU A 6 -4.43 39.14 -31.87
N SER A 7 -5.17 38.70 -32.90
CA SER A 7 -5.85 37.40 -32.85
C SER A 7 -4.87 36.23 -32.96
N VAL A 8 -3.79 36.36 -33.73
CA VAL A 8 -2.76 35.30 -33.84
C VAL A 8 -1.94 35.17 -32.55
N LEU A 9 -1.65 36.29 -31.87
CA LEU A 9 -0.98 36.27 -30.57
C LEU A 9 -1.85 35.65 -29.47
N LEU A 10 -3.17 35.91 -29.50
CA LEU A 10 -4.12 35.35 -28.53
C LEU A 10 -4.31 33.84 -28.71
N THR A 11 -4.32 33.34 -29.96
CA THR A 11 -4.37 31.89 -30.22
C THR A 11 -3.06 31.18 -29.84
N PHE A 12 -1.91 31.87 -29.93
CA PHE A 12 -0.64 31.31 -29.45
C PHE A 12 -0.55 31.31 -27.92
N PHE A 13 -1.08 32.34 -27.24
CA PHE A 13 -1.13 32.39 -25.77
C PHE A 13 -2.20 31.48 -25.16
N CYS A 14 -3.30 31.22 -25.86
CA CYS A 14 -4.24 30.16 -25.48
C CYS A 14 -3.78 28.76 -25.96
N GLY A 15 -2.84 28.63 -26.89
CA GLY A 15 -2.20 27.34 -27.21
C GLY A 15 -1.21 26.87 -26.14
N LEU A 16 -0.71 27.81 -25.33
CA LEU A 16 -0.07 27.58 -24.02
C LEU A 16 -1.11 27.33 -22.89
N LEU A 17 -2.35 26.94 -23.25
CA LEU A 17 -3.26 26.26 -22.33
C LEU A 17 -2.58 24.99 -21.88
N MET A 18 -1.97 25.08 -20.69
CA MET A 18 -1.47 24.03 -19.82
C MET A 18 -1.84 22.65 -20.34
N SER A 19 -0.90 21.99 -21.03
CA SER A 19 -1.05 20.57 -21.31
C SER A 19 -1.34 19.91 -19.97
N LYS A 20 -2.56 19.40 -19.79
CA LYS A 20 -2.99 18.75 -18.55
C LYS A 20 -1.90 17.74 -18.21
N GLU A 21 -1.19 17.97 -17.11
CA GLU A 21 -0.05 17.15 -16.70
C GLU A 21 -0.49 15.69 -16.76
N ASN A 22 0.20 14.89 -17.58
CA ASN A 22 -0.23 13.53 -17.80
C ASN A 22 0.15 12.70 -16.59
N SER A 23 -0.79 12.54 -15.66
CA SER A 23 -0.58 11.89 -14.37
C SER A 23 -1.31 10.56 -14.28
N ILE A 24 -0.74 9.63 -13.53
CA ILE A 24 -1.32 8.31 -13.30
C ILE A 24 -1.08 7.82 -11.87
N THR A 25 -2.03 7.04 -11.34
CA THR A 25 -1.85 6.31 -10.09
C THR A 25 -1.65 4.82 -10.36
N ILE A 26 -0.52 4.29 -9.90
CA ILE A 26 -0.21 2.85 -9.93
C ILE A 26 -0.43 2.31 -8.52
N THR A 27 -1.35 1.35 -8.36
CA THR A 27 -1.59 0.68 -7.09
C THR A 27 -0.94 -0.69 -7.08
N VAL A 28 -0.13 -1.00 -6.05
CA VAL A 28 0.48 -2.32 -5.85
C VAL A 28 0.03 -2.92 -4.53
N TRP A 29 -0.71 -4.01 -4.60
CA TRP A 29 -1.24 -4.72 -3.43
C TRP A 29 -0.32 -5.87 -3.01
N VAL A 30 0.22 -5.80 -1.79
CA VAL A 30 1.09 -6.82 -1.19
C VAL A 30 0.32 -7.60 -0.12
N HIS A 31 0.06 -8.87 -0.39
CA HIS A 31 -0.76 -9.70 0.51
C HIS A 31 -0.02 -10.10 1.79
N GLY A 32 -0.78 -10.46 2.83
CA GLY A 32 -0.27 -10.94 4.10
C GLY A 32 0.10 -12.42 4.13
N THR A 33 0.42 -12.89 5.34
CA THR A 33 0.58 -14.32 5.63
C THR A 33 -0.76 -14.96 5.97
N TYR A 34 -0.95 -16.21 5.54
CA TYR A 34 -2.12 -17.02 5.88
C TYR A 34 -1.69 -18.28 6.64
N PRO A 35 -1.41 -18.15 7.96
CA PRO A 35 -0.84 -19.25 8.74
C PRO A 35 -1.78 -20.46 8.81
N VAL A 36 -3.09 -20.24 8.80
CA VAL A 36 -4.11 -21.30 8.79
C VAL A 36 -4.00 -22.19 7.55
N LEU A 37 -3.69 -21.63 6.37
CA LEU A 37 -3.55 -22.45 5.15
C LEU A 37 -2.31 -23.32 5.16
N LYS A 38 -1.26 -22.91 5.87
CA LYS A 38 -0.08 -23.74 6.10
C LYS A 38 -0.39 -24.91 7.03
N LEU A 39 -1.10 -24.63 8.14
CA LEU A 39 -1.50 -25.64 9.12
C LEU A 39 -2.40 -26.73 8.50
N LEU A 40 -3.22 -26.36 7.53
CA LEU A 40 -4.13 -27.28 6.85
C LEU A 40 -3.54 -27.96 5.60
N GLY A 41 -2.22 -27.82 5.33
CA GLY A 41 -1.57 -28.44 4.17
C GLY A 41 -2.10 -27.97 2.81
N HIS A 42 -2.79 -26.83 2.78
CA HIS A 42 -3.53 -26.34 1.61
C HIS A 42 -2.67 -25.60 0.58
N GLU A 43 -1.36 -25.79 0.56
CA GLU A 43 -0.48 -25.16 -0.46
C GLU A 43 -0.84 -25.58 -1.88
N ARG A 44 -1.51 -26.74 -2.05
CA ARG A 44 -2.04 -27.25 -3.33
C ARG A 44 -3.56 -27.11 -3.47
N SER A 45 -4.23 -26.45 -2.52
CA SER A 45 -5.69 -26.33 -2.51
C SER A 45 -6.20 -25.35 -3.58
N PRO A 46 -7.34 -25.62 -4.23
CA PRO A 46 -8.03 -24.66 -5.10
C PRO A 46 -8.39 -23.34 -4.39
N ILE A 47 -8.44 -23.33 -3.05
CA ILE A 47 -8.70 -22.13 -2.25
C ILE A 47 -7.51 -21.16 -2.30
N ARG A 48 -6.33 -21.59 -2.76
CA ARG A 48 -5.12 -20.77 -2.85
C ARG A 48 -5.34 -19.49 -3.66
N SER A 49 -6.05 -19.56 -4.79
CA SER A 49 -6.38 -18.38 -5.63
C SER A 49 -7.21 -17.32 -4.90
N LYS A 50 -7.98 -17.74 -3.90
CA LYS A 50 -8.79 -16.85 -3.07
C LYS A 50 -7.98 -16.17 -1.98
N VAL A 51 -6.69 -16.50 -1.85
CA VAL A 51 -5.92 -16.15 -0.66
C VAL A 51 -4.52 -15.62 -0.98
N TYR A 52 -3.83 -16.23 -1.92
CA TYR A 52 -2.48 -15.87 -2.32
C TYR A 52 -2.47 -15.19 -3.70
N ALA A 53 -1.59 -14.20 -3.85
CA ALA A 53 -1.28 -13.65 -5.15
C ALA A 53 -0.22 -14.53 -5.84
N LYS A 54 -0.17 -14.47 -7.18
CA LYS A 54 0.88 -15.11 -7.97
C LYS A 54 2.24 -14.53 -7.57
N PRO A 55 3.30 -15.34 -7.37
CA PRO A 55 4.62 -14.82 -7.01
C PRO A 55 5.12 -13.75 -7.99
N GLY A 56 5.74 -12.69 -7.46
CA GLY A 56 6.17 -11.54 -8.24
C GLY A 56 5.04 -10.54 -8.48
N LEU A 57 5.32 -9.54 -9.31
CA LEU A 57 4.36 -8.51 -9.69
C LEU A 57 3.44 -9.03 -10.79
N SER A 58 2.13 -8.80 -10.68
CA SER A 58 1.14 -9.25 -11.66
C SER A 58 -0.01 -8.27 -11.74
N LEU A 59 -0.42 -7.91 -12.96
CA LEU A 59 -1.56 -7.03 -13.18
C LEU A 59 -2.86 -7.75 -12.80
N ALA A 60 -3.65 -7.16 -11.90
CA ALA A 60 -4.78 -7.85 -11.29
C ALA A 60 -5.85 -8.25 -12.31
N LYS A 61 -6.06 -7.45 -13.36
CA LYS A 61 -7.06 -7.72 -14.42
C LYS A 61 -6.74 -8.98 -15.22
N GLU A 62 -5.47 -9.39 -15.28
CA GLU A 62 -4.98 -10.57 -16.01
C GLU A 62 -5.07 -11.86 -15.18
N LEU A 63 -5.36 -11.75 -13.89
CA LEU A 63 -5.57 -12.92 -13.04
C LEU A 63 -6.88 -13.65 -13.45
N PRO A 64 -6.99 -14.96 -13.13
CA PRO A 64 -8.26 -15.68 -13.33
C PRO A 64 -9.42 -15.01 -12.58
N SER A 65 -10.62 -15.11 -13.14
CA SER A 65 -11.82 -14.40 -12.65
C SER A 65 -12.23 -14.73 -11.22
N ASP A 66 -11.87 -15.92 -10.73
CA ASP A 66 -12.14 -16.40 -9.38
C ASP A 66 -11.08 -15.97 -8.34
N TYR A 67 -10.00 -15.30 -8.77
CA TYR A 67 -8.97 -14.80 -7.88
C TYR A 67 -9.50 -13.65 -7.02
N TYR A 68 -9.23 -13.74 -5.71
CA TYR A 68 -9.65 -12.72 -4.75
C TYR A 68 -9.16 -11.33 -5.13
N PHE A 69 -7.90 -11.20 -5.58
CA PHE A 69 -7.32 -9.90 -5.87
C PHE A 69 -7.87 -9.25 -7.14
N LYS A 70 -8.37 -10.03 -8.11
CA LYS A 70 -9.09 -9.50 -9.27
C LYS A 70 -10.47 -8.99 -8.88
N MET A 71 -11.17 -9.71 -8.01
CA MET A 71 -12.45 -9.24 -7.46
C MET A 71 -12.25 -7.98 -6.62
N LEU A 72 -11.22 -7.95 -5.78
CA LEU A 72 -10.88 -6.78 -4.96
C LEU A 72 -10.52 -5.57 -5.82
N SER A 73 -9.66 -5.72 -6.84
CA SER A 73 -9.30 -4.59 -7.71
C SER A 73 -10.52 -4.03 -8.45
N LYS A 74 -11.43 -4.90 -8.91
CA LYS A 74 -12.70 -4.49 -9.51
C LYS A 74 -13.58 -3.72 -8.53
N GLU A 75 -13.69 -4.19 -7.29
CA GLU A 75 -14.49 -3.54 -6.25
C GLU A 75 -13.94 -2.14 -5.91
N LEU A 76 -12.62 -2.00 -5.76
CA LEU A 76 -11.98 -0.72 -5.50
C LEU A 76 -12.13 0.25 -6.68
N PHE A 77 -11.98 -0.25 -7.91
CA PHE A 77 -12.21 0.52 -9.13
C PHE A 77 -13.64 1.05 -9.24
N LEU A 78 -14.65 0.23 -8.91
CA LEU A 78 -16.06 0.66 -8.95
C LEU A 78 -16.37 1.79 -7.96
N GLN A 79 -15.62 1.90 -6.87
CA GLN A 79 -15.80 2.96 -5.87
C GLN A 79 -15.03 4.23 -6.20
N ASN A 80 -13.82 4.11 -6.78
CA ASN A 80 -13.01 5.26 -7.18
C ASN A 80 -12.11 4.86 -8.38
N PRO A 81 -12.60 5.05 -9.62
CA PRO A 81 -11.91 4.58 -10.82
C PRO A 81 -10.63 5.36 -11.14
N ASP A 82 -10.55 6.61 -10.71
CA ASP A 82 -9.39 7.49 -10.95
C ASP A 82 -8.19 7.04 -10.11
N GLU A 83 -8.42 6.67 -8.85
CA GLU A 83 -7.36 6.22 -7.93
C GLU A 83 -7.03 4.73 -8.03
N TYR A 84 -8.00 3.90 -8.43
CA TYR A 84 -7.85 2.44 -8.48
C TYR A 84 -8.08 1.89 -9.88
N ASN A 85 -7.53 2.57 -10.89
CA ASN A 85 -7.63 2.17 -12.28
C ASN A 85 -7.20 0.71 -12.49
N SER A 86 -8.10 -0.12 -13.01
CA SER A 86 -7.86 -1.56 -13.20
C SER A 86 -6.68 -1.88 -14.14
N ASN A 87 -6.30 -0.94 -15.01
CA ASN A 87 -5.13 -1.06 -15.89
C ASN A 87 -3.81 -0.79 -15.17
N CYS A 88 -3.86 -0.16 -13.99
CA CYS A 88 -2.69 0.21 -13.18
C CYS A 88 -2.75 -0.41 -11.77
N PHE A 89 -3.56 -1.47 -11.59
CA PHE A 89 -3.71 -2.17 -10.32
C PHE A 89 -2.96 -3.51 -10.37
N TYR A 90 -1.83 -3.56 -9.67
CA TYR A 90 -0.97 -4.72 -9.57
C TYR A 90 -1.11 -5.41 -8.21
N THR A 91 -0.73 -6.67 -8.19
CA THR A 91 -0.58 -7.48 -6.99
C THR A 91 0.86 -7.97 -6.93
N TYR A 92 1.43 -8.02 -5.74
CA TYR A 92 2.72 -8.66 -5.51
C TYR A 92 2.55 -9.89 -4.62
N GLY A 93 2.78 -11.06 -5.21
CA GLY A 93 2.80 -12.32 -4.49
C GLY A 93 4.18 -12.66 -3.94
N TRP A 94 4.20 -13.19 -2.73
CA TRP A 94 5.41 -13.70 -2.11
C TRP A 94 5.12 -14.99 -1.34
N HIS A 95 6.19 -15.71 -0.98
CA HIS A 95 6.08 -16.99 -0.26
C HIS A 95 5.71 -16.76 1.23
N SER A 96 4.47 -16.33 1.47
CA SER A 96 4.04 -15.87 2.79
C SER A 96 3.79 -16.98 3.79
N SER A 97 3.86 -18.26 3.40
CA SER A 97 3.90 -19.41 4.32
C SER A 97 5.18 -19.45 5.18
N THR A 98 6.19 -18.66 4.83
CA THR A 98 7.42 -18.49 5.60
C THR A 98 7.46 -17.10 6.24
N VAL A 99 7.11 -17.01 7.52
CA VAL A 99 7.12 -15.77 8.33
C VAL A 99 8.52 -15.34 8.81
N ARG A 100 9.58 -15.75 8.10
CA ARG A 100 10.95 -15.39 8.52
C ARG A 100 11.27 -13.95 8.09
N PRO A 101 11.87 -13.12 8.95
CA PRO A 101 12.25 -11.75 8.58
C PRO A 101 13.17 -11.68 7.36
N GLY A 102 14.19 -12.54 7.30
CA GLY A 102 15.10 -12.59 6.14
C GLY A 102 14.33 -12.80 4.82
N LYS A 103 13.28 -13.64 4.83
CA LYS A 103 12.43 -13.81 3.66
C LYS A 103 11.65 -12.55 3.31
N ARG A 104 11.12 -11.82 4.30
CA ARG A 104 10.44 -10.53 4.07
C ARG A 104 11.40 -9.48 3.50
N LYS A 105 12.65 -9.47 3.96
CA LYS A 105 13.73 -8.62 3.44
C LYS A 105 14.04 -8.94 1.98
N ASP A 106 14.28 -10.22 1.66
CA ASP A 106 14.55 -10.66 0.28
C ASP A 106 13.40 -10.31 -0.67
N GLU A 107 12.15 -10.50 -0.22
CA GLU A 107 10.97 -10.17 -1.02
C GLU A 107 10.76 -8.66 -1.14
N GLY A 108 11.19 -7.86 -0.16
CA GLY A 108 11.23 -6.40 -0.27
C GLY A 108 12.20 -5.93 -1.35
N ALA A 109 13.40 -6.53 -1.42
CA ALA A 109 14.37 -6.23 -2.47
C ALA A 109 13.86 -6.59 -3.88
N LYS A 110 13.19 -7.74 -4.02
CA LYS A 110 12.59 -8.17 -5.29
C LYS A 110 11.40 -7.29 -5.70
N LEU A 111 10.57 -6.89 -4.74
CA LEU A 111 9.49 -5.94 -5.00
C LEU A 111 10.08 -4.63 -5.51
N TYR A 112 11.11 -4.09 -4.84
CA TYR A 112 11.78 -2.86 -5.30
C TYR A 112 12.30 -2.97 -6.74
N ALA A 113 13.02 -4.05 -7.07
CA ALA A 113 13.51 -4.28 -8.43
C ALA A 113 12.36 -4.34 -9.46
N SER A 114 11.25 -5.00 -9.12
CA SER A 114 10.06 -5.08 -9.99
C SER A 114 9.40 -3.72 -10.18
N LEU A 115 9.39 -2.89 -9.14
CA LEU A 115 8.86 -1.53 -9.19
C LEU A 115 9.73 -0.62 -10.06
N CYS A 116 11.06 -0.74 -10.02
CA CYS A 116 11.94 0.02 -10.91
C CYS A 116 11.60 -0.24 -12.38
N THR A 117 11.54 -1.51 -12.79
CA THR A 117 11.17 -1.86 -14.17
C THR A 117 9.79 -1.34 -14.55
N LEU A 118 8.80 -1.47 -13.65
CA LEU A 118 7.45 -0.96 -13.90
C LEU A 118 7.42 0.56 -14.06
N LEU A 119 8.10 1.30 -13.17
CA LEU A 119 8.13 2.76 -13.22
C LEU A 119 8.86 3.27 -14.46
N GLU A 120 9.97 2.64 -14.85
CA GLU A 120 10.69 2.97 -16.10
C GLU A 120 9.80 2.84 -17.34
N GLU A 121 8.86 1.89 -17.35
CA GLU A 121 7.88 1.77 -18.44
C GLU A 121 6.88 2.93 -18.43
N TYR A 122 6.29 3.24 -17.28
CA TYR A 122 5.27 4.29 -17.18
C TYR A 122 5.85 5.71 -17.33
N GLN A 123 7.11 5.93 -16.95
CA GLN A 123 7.77 7.23 -17.10
C GLN A 123 8.00 7.65 -18.56
N LYS A 124 7.78 6.75 -19.53
CA LYS A 124 7.80 7.06 -20.97
C LYS A 124 6.56 7.83 -21.41
N ASP A 125 5.43 7.56 -20.76
CA ASP A 125 4.12 8.06 -21.17
C ASP A 125 3.58 9.13 -20.22
N TYR A 126 4.00 9.14 -18.95
CA TYR A 126 3.46 10.01 -17.91
C TYR A 126 4.50 10.98 -17.33
N ASP A 127 4.08 12.22 -17.11
CA ASP A 127 4.89 13.28 -16.51
C ASP A 127 5.03 13.08 -15.00
N HIS A 128 3.96 12.59 -14.37
CA HIS A 128 3.87 12.38 -12.94
C HIS A 128 3.22 11.03 -12.60
N ILE A 129 3.80 10.31 -11.65
CA ILE A 129 3.31 9.00 -11.21
C ILE A 129 3.09 9.02 -9.70
N THR A 130 1.88 8.69 -9.26
CA THR A 130 1.63 8.32 -7.87
C THR A 130 1.76 6.80 -7.73
N LEU A 131 2.80 6.33 -7.05
CA LEU A 131 2.96 4.93 -6.67
C LEU A 131 2.33 4.69 -5.30
N ARG A 132 1.24 3.92 -5.27
CA ARG A 132 0.55 3.52 -4.05
C ARG A 132 0.85 2.08 -3.69
N LEU A 133 1.55 1.87 -2.58
CA LEU A 133 1.84 0.54 -2.04
C LEU A 133 0.85 0.21 -0.91
N VAL A 134 0.06 -0.85 -1.07
CA VAL A 134 -0.91 -1.29 -0.06
C VAL A 134 -0.48 -2.64 0.51
N GLY A 135 -0.07 -2.66 1.78
CA GLY A 135 0.39 -3.86 2.46
C GLY A 135 -0.59 -4.30 3.53
N VAL A 136 -1.02 -5.56 3.47
CA VAL A 136 -1.88 -6.13 4.52
C VAL A 136 -1.06 -7.05 5.40
N SER A 137 -1.19 -6.91 6.73
CA SER A 137 -0.50 -7.78 7.69
C SER A 137 1.02 -7.81 7.43
N HIS A 138 1.62 -8.99 7.30
CA HIS A 138 3.04 -9.13 6.95
C HIS A 138 3.42 -8.62 5.55
N GLY A 139 2.45 -8.40 4.65
CA GLY A 139 2.70 -7.71 3.39
C GLY A 139 3.17 -6.27 3.59
N GLY A 140 2.73 -5.61 4.68
CA GLY A 140 3.27 -4.31 5.08
C GLY A 140 4.75 -4.37 5.44
N ASN A 141 5.23 -5.45 6.08
CA ASN A 141 6.65 -5.62 6.36
C ASN A 141 7.48 -5.87 5.09
N VAL A 142 6.92 -6.51 4.07
CA VAL A 142 7.58 -6.60 2.74
C VAL A 142 7.71 -5.21 2.12
N ILE A 143 6.67 -4.37 2.20
CA ILE A 143 6.73 -2.97 1.75
C ILE A 143 7.77 -2.17 2.53
N LEU A 144 7.81 -2.28 3.86
CA LEU A 144 8.81 -1.56 4.66
C LEU A 144 10.24 -1.96 4.26
N ASN A 145 10.49 -3.25 4.01
CA ASN A 145 11.79 -3.68 3.48
C ASN A 145 12.03 -3.15 2.05
N CYS A 146 11.02 -3.10 1.18
CA CYS A 146 11.12 -2.46 -0.14
C CYS A 146 11.52 -0.99 -0.02
N ILE A 147 10.93 -0.24 0.91
CA ILE A 147 11.26 1.17 1.16
C ILE A 147 12.72 1.34 1.60
N SER A 148 13.30 0.37 2.29
CA SER A 148 14.72 0.41 2.67
C SER A 148 15.68 0.37 1.47
N HIS A 149 15.19 -0.05 0.29
CA HIS A 149 15.94 -0.08 -0.96
C HIS A 149 15.63 1.09 -1.90
N MET A 150 14.62 1.91 -1.59
CA MET A 150 14.27 3.05 -2.42
C MET A 150 15.36 4.13 -2.31
N PRO A 151 15.98 4.55 -3.43
CA PRO A 151 16.79 5.76 -3.44
C PRO A 151 15.90 6.95 -3.10
N PHE A 152 16.50 8.10 -2.82
CA PHE A 152 15.75 9.36 -2.85
C PHE A 152 15.10 9.46 -4.25
N ILE A 153 13.79 9.27 -4.31
CA ILE A 153 13.04 9.06 -5.54
C ILE A 153 13.13 10.31 -6.43
N THR A 154 13.14 10.09 -7.74
CA THR A 154 13.10 11.11 -8.79
C THR A 154 11.92 12.06 -8.60
N GLU A 155 12.04 13.34 -8.94
CA GLU A 155 10.98 14.36 -8.78
C GLU A 155 9.63 14.00 -9.46
N LYS A 156 9.59 13.00 -10.34
CA LYS A 156 8.40 12.55 -11.07
C LYS A 156 7.53 11.52 -10.35
N VAL A 157 7.98 10.92 -9.25
CA VAL A 157 7.26 9.81 -8.60
C VAL A 157 6.96 10.11 -7.14
N ASP A 158 5.68 10.26 -6.84
CA ASP A 158 5.17 10.37 -5.48
C ASP A 158 4.82 8.99 -4.93
N THR A 159 5.47 8.58 -3.83
CA THR A 159 5.17 7.29 -3.20
C THR A 159 4.27 7.46 -1.98
N GLU A 160 3.13 6.76 -1.98
CA GLU A 160 2.20 6.62 -0.87
C GLU A 160 2.16 5.18 -0.36
N VAL A 161 2.09 4.99 0.96
CA VAL A 161 2.05 3.67 1.57
C VAL A 161 0.86 3.54 2.49
N ILE A 162 0.11 2.45 2.34
CA ILE A 162 -1.00 2.07 3.21
C ILE A 162 -0.64 0.75 3.88
N LEU A 163 -0.33 0.79 5.17
CA LEU A 163 -0.07 -0.36 6.03
C LEU A 163 -1.37 -0.75 6.75
N PHE A 164 -2.04 -1.80 6.27
CA PHE A 164 -3.31 -2.25 6.83
C PHE A 164 -3.11 -3.43 7.79
N LEU A 165 -3.38 -3.22 9.09
CA LEU A 165 -3.20 -4.22 10.14
C LEU A 165 -1.79 -4.83 10.16
N THR A 166 -0.78 -4.02 9.86
CA THR A 166 0.61 -4.48 9.82
C THR A 166 1.18 -4.57 11.25
N PRO A 167 1.80 -5.69 11.66
CA PRO A 167 2.56 -5.72 12.90
C PRO A 167 3.82 -4.85 12.75
N VAL A 168 3.99 -3.87 13.63
CA VAL A 168 5.16 -2.99 13.64
C VAL A 168 6.33 -3.75 14.26
N GLN A 169 7.35 -3.99 13.43
CA GLN A 169 8.55 -4.74 13.82
C GLN A 169 9.73 -3.80 14.08
N GLU A 170 10.54 -4.06 15.11
CA GLU A 170 11.67 -3.22 15.48
C GLU A 170 12.68 -3.08 14.34
N SER A 171 12.90 -4.16 13.59
CA SER A 171 13.84 -4.19 12.47
C SER A 171 13.40 -3.35 11.26
N THR A 172 12.10 -3.08 11.11
CA THR A 172 11.55 -2.36 9.96
C THR A 172 10.93 -1.01 10.33
N ARG A 173 10.72 -0.72 11.63
CA ARG A 173 9.95 0.46 12.07
C ARG A 173 10.52 1.76 11.50
N ASN A 174 11.84 1.91 11.50
CA ASN A 174 12.50 3.16 11.10
C ASN A 174 12.39 3.43 9.59
N TYR A 175 12.03 2.43 8.77
CA TYR A 175 11.89 2.62 7.32
C TYR A 175 10.73 3.55 6.95
N VAL A 176 9.77 3.76 7.86
CA VAL A 176 8.70 4.76 7.65
C VAL A 176 9.22 6.19 7.57
N ASN A 177 10.42 6.45 8.10
CA ASN A 177 11.02 7.78 8.08
C ASN A 177 11.78 8.08 6.79
N ASN A 178 11.84 7.14 5.84
CA ASN A 178 12.48 7.34 4.55
C ASN A 178 11.81 8.51 3.78
N LYS A 179 12.60 9.49 3.33
CA LYS A 179 12.14 10.67 2.59
C LYS A 179 11.68 10.37 1.17
N ALA A 180 12.04 9.20 0.62
CA ALA A 180 11.50 8.69 -0.62
C ALA A 180 9.98 8.51 -0.58
N VAL A 181 9.41 8.29 0.61
CA VAL A 181 7.97 8.13 0.78
C VAL A 181 7.35 9.45 1.20
N LYS A 182 6.42 9.93 0.37
CA LYS A 182 5.69 11.19 0.59
C LYS A 182 4.76 11.07 1.79
N ARG A 183 4.03 9.94 1.88
CA ARG A 183 3.06 9.72 2.94
C ARG A 183 2.87 8.24 3.28
N ILE A 184 2.73 7.97 4.57
CA ILE A 184 2.47 6.63 5.11
C ILE A 184 1.25 6.70 6.01
N TYR A 185 0.31 5.78 5.78
CA TYR A 185 -0.87 5.55 6.59
C TYR A 185 -0.74 4.17 7.26
N SER A 186 -0.93 4.09 8.57
CA SER A 186 -0.93 2.83 9.32
C SER A 186 -2.27 2.61 10.01
N PHE A 187 -3.04 1.66 9.51
CA PHE A 187 -4.33 1.27 10.08
C PHE A 187 -4.15 0.15 11.10
N TYR A 188 -4.76 0.33 12.26
CA TYR A 188 -4.82 -0.69 13.30
C TYR A 188 -6.20 -0.77 13.93
N SER A 189 -6.49 -1.92 14.56
CA SER A 189 -7.71 -2.18 15.30
C SER A 189 -7.34 -2.75 16.67
N ASP A 190 -8.02 -2.30 17.74
CA ASP A 190 -7.66 -2.69 19.11
C ASP A 190 -7.86 -4.19 19.38
N THR A 191 -8.87 -4.79 18.74
CA THR A 191 -9.17 -6.22 18.83
C THR A 191 -8.31 -7.07 17.89
N ASP A 192 -7.47 -6.45 17.07
CA ASP A 192 -6.46 -7.16 16.29
C ASP A 192 -5.26 -7.49 17.19
N TRP A 193 -5.25 -8.73 17.68
CA TRP A 193 -4.15 -9.28 18.46
C TRP A 193 -3.00 -9.80 17.57
N MET A 194 -3.24 -10.09 16.28
CA MET A 194 -2.21 -10.57 15.36
C MET A 194 -1.12 -9.53 15.15
N GLN A 195 -1.47 -8.24 15.21
CA GLN A 195 -0.49 -7.15 15.16
C GLN A 195 0.49 -7.13 16.33
N ARG A 196 0.19 -7.83 17.44
CA ARG A 196 1.03 -7.86 18.66
C ARG A 196 1.73 -9.19 18.90
N ILE A 197 1.27 -10.29 18.31
CA ILE A 197 1.80 -11.62 18.61
C ILE A 197 2.88 -12.09 17.63
N ASP A 198 3.40 -11.21 16.78
CA ASP A 198 4.56 -11.54 15.96
C ASP A 198 5.82 -11.54 16.86
N ILE A 199 6.42 -12.72 17.05
CA ILE A 199 7.58 -12.91 17.93
C ILE A 199 8.84 -12.46 17.21
N GLN A 200 9.47 -11.39 17.72
CA GLN A 200 10.60 -10.76 17.05
C GLN A 200 11.96 -11.15 17.64
N LYS A 201 12.04 -11.31 18.96
CA LYS A 201 13.32 -11.47 19.69
C LYS A 201 14.12 -12.71 19.31
N PHE A 202 13.49 -13.75 18.77
CA PHE A 202 14.16 -14.98 18.33
C PHE A 202 14.58 -14.97 16.87
N HIS A 203 14.42 -13.85 16.17
CA HIS A 203 14.96 -13.70 14.84
C HIS A 203 16.48 -13.57 14.88
N LYS A 204 17.18 -14.27 13.97
CA LYS A 204 18.65 -14.24 13.89
C LYS A 204 19.21 -12.82 13.76
N ASP A 205 18.46 -11.96 13.08
CA ASP A 205 18.84 -10.57 12.79
C ASP A 205 18.14 -9.56 13.72
N ALA A 206 17.58 -10.01 14.86
CA ALA A 206 16.92 -9.13 15.80
C ALA A 206 17.93 -8.14 16.42
N PRO A 207 17.60 -6.83 16.49
CA PRO A 207 18.41 -5.86 17.23
C PRO A 207 18.63 -6.29 18.69
N LYS A 208 19.76 -5.89 19.30
CA LYS A 208 20.10 -6.23 20.70
C LYS A 208 19.00 -5.85 21.70
N GLN A 209 18.28 -4.77 21.45
CA GLN A 209 17.17 -4.28 22.28
C GLN A 209 15.79 -4.54 21.66
N CYS A 210 15.65 -5.61 20.87
CA CYS A 210 14.37 -5.95 20.26
C CYS A 210 13.36 -6.45 21.31
N PRO A 211 12.14 -5.88 21.36
CA PRO A 211 11.08 -6.41 22.19
C PRO A 211 10.71 -7.84 21.75
N PHE A 212 10.11 -8.60 22.66
CA PHE A 212 9.66 -9.97 22.36
C PHE A 212 8.58 -9.97 21.28
N TRP A 213 7.65 -9.04 21.37
CA TRP A 213 6.42 -8.93 20.59
C TRP A 213 6.46 -7.71 19.65
N SER A 214 5.71 -7.75 18.56
CA SER A 214 5.43 -6.58 17.72
C SER A 214 4.51 -5.56 18.41
N LYS A 215 4.56 -4.32 17.93
CA LYS A 215 3.63 -3.24 18.33
C LYS A 215 2.51 -3.09 17.29
N ARG A 216 1.40 -2.46 17.70
CA ARG A 216 0.34 -2.04 16.74
C ARG A 216 0.63 -0.70 16.09
N THR A 217 1.36 0.15 16.81
CA THR A 217 1.59 1.55 16.49
C THR A 217 3.09 1.82 16.39
N PHE A 218 3.40 2.81 15.57
CA PHE A 218 4.68 3.50 15.47
C PHE A 218 4.82 4.52 16.62
N GLU A 219 6.03 5.07 16.77
CA GLU A 219 6.29 6.13 17.74
C GLU A 219 5.68 7.46 17.26
N GLU A 220 5.39 8.38 18.17
CA GLU A 220 4.77 9.67 17.83
C GLU A 220 5.65 10.54 16.92
N SER A 221 6.97 10.35 16.98
CA SER A 221 7.95 11.05 16.14
C SER A 221 8.11 10.47 14.73
N ASP A 222 7.50 9.31 14.44
CA ASP A 222 7.59 8.67 13.13
C ASP A 222 6.71 9.40 12.10
N ARG A 223 7.17 9.45 10.83
CA ARG A 223 6.45 10.09 9.70
C ARG A 223 5.28 9.25 9.18
N VAL A 224 4.34 8.91 10.06
CA VAL A 224 3.21 8.02 9.78
C VAL A 224 1.91 8.59 10.32
N VAL A 225 0.88 8.71 9.48
CA VAL A 225 -0.49 8.93 9.98
C VAL A 225 -1.01 7.61 10.52
N GLN A 226 -1.28 7.56 11.82
CA GLN A 226 -1.79 6.38 12.51
C GLN A 226 -3.31 6.46 12.60
N ILE A 227 -4.01 5.44 12.08
CA ILE A 227 -5.46 5.39 12.03
C ILE A 227 -5.95 4.23 12.88
N ARG A 228 -6.59 4.56 14.00
CA ARG A 228 -7.34 3.61 14.81
C ARG A 228 -8.73 3.45 14.21
N LEU A 229 -8.98 2.29 13.60
CA LEU A 229 -10.19 2.06 12.81
C LEU A 229 -11.24 1.22 13.56
N LYS A 230 -12.46 1.73 13.59
CA LYS A 230 -13.70 1.00 13.91
C LYS A 230 -14.57 0.91 12.67
N VAL A 231 -15.42 -0.11 12.62
CA VAL A 231 -16.48 -0.26 11.63
C VAL A 231 -17.79 -0.43 12.38
N ASP A 232 -18.75 0.44 12.10
CA ASP A 232 -20.07 0.46 12.74
C ASP A 232 -19.99 0.42 14.27
N GLY A 233 -19.09 1.26 14.83
CA GLY A 233 -18.87 1.40 16.27
C GLY A 233 -18.01 0.30 16.90
N LYS A 234 -17.57 -0.70 16.14
CA LYS A 234 -16.86 -1.88 16.65
C LYS A 234 -15.44 -1.97 16.10
N PHE A 235 -14.50 -2.37 16.96
CA PHE A 235 -13.21 -2.87 16.52
C PHE A 235 -13.38 -4.25 15.87
N PHE A 236 -12.50 -4.57 14.93
CA PHE A 236 -12.55 -5.81 14.16
C PHE A 236 -11.27 -6.64 14.32
N ALA A 237 -11.40 -7.96 14.21
CA ALA A 237 -10.27 -8.89 14.28
C ALA A 237 -9.51 -8.96 12.95
N HIS A 238 -8.28 -9.48 12.99
CA HIS A 238 -7.42 -9.62 11.80
C HIS A 238 -8.11 -10.36 10.63
N SER A 239 -8.91 -11.39 10.95
CA SER A 239 -9.63 -12.20 9.96
C SER A 239 -10.71 -11.43 9.19
N ALA A 240 -11.22 -10.33 9.77
CA ALA A 240 -12.21 -9.47 9.14
C ALA A 240 -11.59 -8.46 8.15
N ASN A 241 -10.27 -8.50 7.90
CA ASN A 241 -9.64 -7.53 7.00
C ASN A 241 -10.33 -7.47 5.62
N ARG A 242 -10.75 -8.61 5.05
CA ARG A 242 -11.37 -8.67 3.71
C ARG A 242 -12.69 -7.92 3.64
N SER A 243 -13.50 -7.98 4.70
CA SER A 243 -14.78 -7.28 4.76
C SER A 243 -14.61 -5.77 4.95
N VAL A 244 -13.45 -5.32 5.43
CA VAL A 244 -13.15 -3.91 5.67
C VAL A 244 -12.42 -3.28 4.48
N VAL A 245 -11.38 -3.94 3.96
CA VAL A 245 -10.53 -3.37 2.90
C VAL A 245 -11.25 -3.12 1.58
N LYS A 246 -12.38 -3.80 1.33
CA LYS A 246 -13.22 -3.48 0.16
C LYS A 246 -13.76 -2.04 0.22
N TYR A 247 -13.81 -1.41 1.38
CA TYR A 247 -14.22 -0.02 1.56
C TYR A 247 -13.05 0.96 1.63
N LEU A 248 -11.82 0.51 1.32
CA LEU A 248 -10.61 1.33 1.43
C LEU A 248 -10.74 2.72 0.76
N PRO A 249 -11.34 2.89 -0.44
CA PRO A 249 -11.43 4.21 -1.07
C PRO A 249 -12.27 5.17 -0.23
N ARG A 250 -13.45 4.73 0.24
CA ARG A 250 -14.33 5.52 1.14
C ARG A 250 -13.69 5.79 2.50
N ILE A 251 -12.94 4.82 3.04
CA ILE A 251 -12.17 4.99 4.28
C ILE A 251 -11.10 6.08 4.09
N MET A 252 -10.32 6.00 3.00
CA MET A 252 -9.26 6.96 2.70
C MET A 252 -9.81 8.37 2.47
N GLU A 253 -10.96 8.51 1.81
CA GLU A 253 -11.64 9.80 1.66
C GLU A 253 -11.93 10.45 3.03
N GLN A 254 -12.44 9.67 4.00
CA GLN A 254 -12.70 10.17 5.35
C GLN A 254 -11.42 10.47 6.14
N VAL A 255 -10.37 9.68 5.94
CA VAL A 255 -9.04 9.93 6.53
C VAL A 255 -8.47 11.26 5.99
N ASN A 256 -8.47 11.45 4.68
CA ASN A 256 -7.93 12.65 4.04
C ASN A 256 -8.68 13.91 4.51
N LYS A 257 -10.01 13.86 4.55
CA LYS A 257 -10.83 14.96 5.12
C LYS A 257 -10.46 15.28 6.57
N LYS A 258 -10.04 14.30 7.38
CA LYS A 258 -9.62 14.55 8.77
C LYS A 258 -8.22 15.14 8.86
N ILE A 259 -7.31 14.74 7.98
CA ILE A 259 -5.94 15.29 7.89
C ILE A 259 -5.99 16.75 7.47
N ASP A 260 -6.77 17.10 6.46
CA ASP A 260 -6.86 18.49 5.98
C ASP A 260 -7.40 19.45 7.06
N ASN A 261 -8.12 18.91 8.05
CA ASN A 261 -8.67 19.66 9.17
C ASN A 261 -7.81 19.60 10.44
N GLN A 262 -6.73 18.81 10.46
CA GLN A 262 -5.94 18.54 11.67
C GLN A 262 -4.47 18.23 11.34
N ASP A 263 -3.53 18.91 12.00
CA ASP A 263 -2.10 18.56 11.97
C ASP A 263 -1.77 17.25 12.74
N LYS A 264 -2.76 16.37 12.95
CA LYS A 264 -2.61 15.20 13.82
C LYS A 264 -2.03 14.00 13.09
N VAL A 265 -1.00 13.45 13.72
CA VAL A 265 -0.36 12.16 13.39
C VAL A 265 -1.26 10.97 13.79
N HIS A 266 -2.30 11.19 14.60
CA HIS A 266 -3.20 10.13 15.10
C HIS A 266 -4.68 10.44 14.85
N ILE A 267 -5.39 9.50 14.23
CA ILE A 267 -6.79 9.62 13.83
C ILE A 267 -7.60 8.46 14.39
N ASP A 268 -8.61 8.78 15.20
CA ASP A 268 -9.69 7.86 15.51
C ASP A 268 -10.78 7.96 14.43
N LEU A 269 -11.04 6.84 13.74
CA LEU A 269 -12.04 6.76 12.68
C LEU A 269 -13.04 5.63 12.97
N ASP A 270 -14.33 5.98 12.98
CA ASP A 270 -15.45 5.02 12.98
C ASP A 270 -16.14 5.08 11.62
N PHE A 271 -15.78 4.12 10.76
CA PHE A 271 -16.32 4.02 9.41
C PHE A 271 -17.71 3.37 9.42
N LYS A 272 -18.67 4.00 8.74
CA LYS A 272 -20.03 3.47 8.54
C LYS A 272 -20.13 2.80 7.17
N THR A 273 -20.53 1.53 7.16
CA THR A 273 -20.58 0.71 5.93
C THR A 273 -21.65 1.17 4.95
#